data_AF-A0A966SDK4-F1
#
_entry.id   AF-A0A966SDK4-F1
#
_cell.length_a   1.000
_cell.length_b   1.000
_cell.length_c   1.000
_cell.angle_alpha   90.00
_cell.angle_beta   90.00
_cell.angle_gamma   90.00
#
_symmetry.space_group_name_H-M   'P 1'
#
loop_
_entity.id
_entity.type
_entity.pdbx_description
1 polymer ?
#
loop_
_entity_poly.entity_id
_entity_poly.type
_entity_poly.pdbx_seq_one_letter_code
_entity_poly.pdbx_strand_id
1 'polypeptide(L)'
;MKNIVSLYLAALLSLSITGYCANPAATPAATVQKDQKAIADAQKKLADDSKAIADAQKEAQQAMANLQQVRAKAFQDIAAKLGIPKVQADLNAARAEADRLSKELTKATKDQADYQQAVKDADAAREKLNAVREDKSLSEVERRKQTEELSKILRGPTDLIRTKVDGDTALQEARKAMYTAQAEFTNLQRQATAELQKDDSVTAATATAKAAQDKVVTANTALQQQQQAIYAEQAKLAQAQQQQQQKQYQQTHRAGTAMKKK
;
A
#
# COMPACT_ATOMS: atom_id res chain seq x y z
N MET A 1 -10.87 -0.38 3.33
CA MET A 1 -11.44 0.45 2.25
C MET A 1 -12.94 0.36 2.35
N LYS A 2 -13.60 1.46 2.73
CA LYS A 2 -15.03 1.50 3.07
C LYS A 2 -15.87 1.49 1.79
N ASN A 3 -16.97 0.75 1.84
CA ASN A 3 -17.95 0.54 0.77
C ASN A 3 -18.51 1.87 0.21
N ILE A 4 -18.02 2.32 -0.95
CA ILE A 4 -18.57 3.49 -1.66
C ILE A 4 -19.55 3.07 -2.78
N VAL A 5 -19.63 1.78 -3.13
CA VAL A 5 -20.48 1.31 -4.25
C VAL A 5 -21.97 1.15 -3.86
N SER A 6 -22.30 1.20 -2.57
CA SER A 6 -23.66 0.86 -2.09
C SER A 6 -24.70 2.00 -2.15
N LEU A 7 -24.36 3.20 -2.64
CA LEU A 7 -25.23 4.39 -2.51
C LEU A 7 -25.88 4.91 -3.80
N TYR A 8 -25.62 4.32 -4.97
CA TYR A 8 -26.23 4.75 -6.23
C TYR A 8 -27.39 3.87 -6.75
N LEU A 9 -27.68 2.73 -6.09
CA LEU A 9 -28.67 1.78 -6.61
C LEU A 9 -30.12 2.00 -6.11
N ALA A 10 -30.35 2.93 -5.18
CA ALA A 10 -31.67 3.10 -4.53
C ALA A 10 -32.54 4.24 -5.12
N ALA A 11 -32.08 4.99 -6.12
CA ALA A 11 -32.74 6.25 -6.53
C ALA A 11 -33.60 6.18 -7.80
N LEU A 12 -33.79 5.01 -8.44
CA LEU A 12 -34.42 4.93 -9.78
C LEU A 12 -35.71 4.10 -9.88
N LEU A 13 -36.37 3.74 -8.78
CA LEU A 13 -37.66 3.00 -8.81
C LEU A 13 -38.72 3.58 -7.88
N SER A 14 -39.38 4.66 -8.31
CA SER A 14 -40.75 4.98 -7.90
C SER A 14 -41.42 5.95 -8.88
N LEU A 15 -41.56 5.55 -10.15
CA LEU A 15 -42.61 6.12 -11.00
C LEU A 15 -43.77 5.13 -11.05
N SER A 16 -44.66 5.25 -10.08
CA SER A 16 -45.99 4.63 -10.09
C SER A 16 -46.83 5.28 -11.19
N ILE A 17 -47.00 4.56 -12.31
CA ILE A 17 -47.92 4.92 -13.39
C ILE A 17 -49.34 4.62 -12.91
N THR A 18 -50.08 5.67 -12.53
CA THR A 18 -51.52 5.62 -12.25
C THR A 18 -52.28 5.36 -13.55
N GLY A 19 -53.15 4.33 -13.53
CA GLY A 19 -53.84 3.81 -14.71
C GLY A 19 -54.84 4.77 -15.35
N TYR A 20 -54.90 4.73 -16.68
CA TYR A 20 -56.02 5.23 -17.49
C TYR A 20 -56.67 4.07 -18.24
N CYS A 21 -58.01 4.10 -18.23
CA CYS A 21 -58.91 3.02 -18.64
C CYS A 21 -58.86 2.68 -20.15
N ALA A 22 -59.28 1.46 -20.43
CA ALA A 22 -59.22 0.72 -21.69
C ALA A 22 -59.88 1.39 -22.92
N ASN A 23 -59.22 1.26 -24.08
CA ASN A 23 -59.87 1.22 -25.38
C ASN A 23 -59.17 0.13 -26.25
N PRO A 24 -59.88 -0.90 -26.76
CA PRO A 24 -59.25 -2.05 -27.38
C PRO A 24 -58.99 -1.81 -28.88
N ALA A 25 -57.81 -1.29 -29.20
CA ALA A 25 -57.20 -1.46 -30.51
C ALA A 25 -55.90 -2.25 -30.33
N ALA A 26 -56.02 -3.57 -30.44
CA ALA A 26 -54.98 -4.55 -30.18
C ALA A 26 -53.85 -4.46 -31.22
N THR A 27 -52.73 -3.85 -30.83
CA THR A 27 -51.37 -4.11 -31.36
C THR A 27 -50.24 -3.34 -30.64
N PRO A 28 -50.45 -2.19 -29.94
CA PRO A 28 -49.36 -1.50 -29.20
C PRO A 28 -49.15 -1.94 -27.73
N ALA A 29 -50.18 -2.49 -27.06
CA ALA A 29 -50.10 -2.88 -25.65
C ALA A 29 -49.16 -4.07 -25.39
N ALA A 30 -49.01 -4.96 -26.38
CA ALA A 30 -48.14 -6.13 -26.29
C ALA A 30 -46.64 -5.75 -26.26
N THR A 31 -46.24 -4.67 -26.95
CA THR A 31 -44.85 -4.19 -26.97
C THR A 31 -44.44 -3.62 -25.61
N VAL A 32 -45.28 -2.77 -25.01
CA VAL A 32 -45.03 -2.20 -23.67
C VAL A 32 -44.93 -3.30 -22.61
N GLN A 33 -45.81 -4.31 -22.66
CA GLN A 33 -45.80 -5.43 -21.71
C GLN A 33 -44.56 -6.32 -21.90
N LYS A 34 -44.12 -6.53 -23.14
CA LYS A 34 -42.88 -7.26 -23.46
C LYS A 34 -41.65 -6.53 -22.91
N ASP A 35 -41.56 -5.22 -23.12
CA ASP A 35 -40.43 -4.41 -22.68
C ASP A 35 -40.38 -4.30 -21.14
N GLN A 36 -41.54 -4.20 -20.47
CA GLN A 36 -41.63 -4.27 -19.00
C GLN A 36 -41.14 -5.60 -18.45
N LYS A 37 -41.52 -6.73 -19.08
CA LYS A 37 -41.03 -8.05 -18.70
C LYS A 37 -39.52 -8.17 -18.89
N ALA A 38 -38.98 -7.66 -20.01
CA ALA A 38 -37.55 -7.64 -20.27
C ALA A 38 -36.77 -6.84 -19.19
N ILE A 39 -37.32 -5.71 -18.73
CA ILE A 39 -36.74 -4.95 -17.62
C ILE A 39 -36.78 -5.74 -16.31
N ALA A 40 -37.90 -6.39 -15.98
CA ALA A 40 -38.02 -7.19 -14.76
C ALA A 40 -37.05 -8.39 -14.75
N ASP A 41 -36.94 -9.10 -15.88
CA ASP A 41 -35.98 -10.19 -16.06
C ASP A 41 -34.54 -9.67 -15.95
N ALA A 42 -34.26 -8.48 -16.51
CA ALA A 42 -32.95 -7.85 -16.42
C ALA A 42 -32.59 -7.39 -15.01
N GLN A 43 -33.56 -6.91 -14.23
CA GLN A 43 -33.40 -6.55 -12.82
C GLN A 43 -33.15 -7.77 -11.94
N LYS A 44 -33.85 -8.89 -12.20
CA LYS A 44 -33.59 -10.16 -11.51
C LYS A 44 -32.17 -10.63 -11.76
N LYS A 45 -31.73 -10.62 -13.02
CA LYS A 45 -30.35 -10.99 -13.39
C LYS A 45 -29.30 -10.07 -12.75
N LEU A 46 -29.59 -8.77 -12.62
CA LEU A 46 -28.73 -7.83 -11.90
C LEU A 46 -28.56 -8.21 -10.41
N ALA A 47 -29.62 -8.66 -9.76
CA ALA A 47 -29.57 -9.12 -8.37
C ALA A 47 -28.73 -10.40 -8.24
N ASP A 48 -28.89 -11.35 -9.17
CA ASP A 48 -28.09 -12.58 -9.22
C ASP A 48 -26.60 -12.26 -9.45
N ASP A 49 -26.28 -11.37 -10.40
CA ASP A 49 -24.91 -10.92 -10.70
C ASP A 49 -24.29 -10.19 -9.49
N SER A 50 -25.08 -9.39 -8.77
CA SER A 50 -24.64 -8.71 -7.54
C SER A 50 -24.27 -9.70 -6.43
N LYS A 51 -25.05 -10.78 -6.28
CA LYS A 51 -24.72 -11.87 -5.36
C LYS A 51 -23.46 -12.61 -5.78
N ALA A 52 -23.32 -12.91 -7.08
CA ALA A 52 -22.13 -13.57 -7.62
C ALA A 52 -20.85 -12.75 -7.37
N ILE A 53 -20.92 -11.42 -7.46
CA ILE A 53 -19.81 -10.54 -7.08
C ILE A 53 -19.46 -10.68 -5.60
N ALA A 54 -20.46 -10.65 -4.71
CA ALA A 54 -20.21 -10.78 -3.27
C ALA A 54 -19.55 -12.13 -2.92
N ASP A 55 -20.02 -13.21 -3.53
CA ASP A 55 -19.45 -14.55 -3.35
C ASP A 55 -18.02 -14.64 -3.91
N ALA A 56 -17.77 -14.09 -5.11
CA ALA A 56 -16.43 -14.03 -5.70
C ALA A 56 -15.46 -13.18 -4.87
N GLN A 57 -15.92 -12.04 -4.32
CA GLN A 57 -15.11 -11.20 -3.44
C GLN A 57 -14.73 -11.93 -2.15
N LYS A 58 -15.67 -12.67 -1.55
CA LYS A 58 -15.41 -13.49 -0.36
C LYS A 58 -14.38 -14.58 -0.66
N GLU A 59 -14.53 -15.28 -1.79
CA GLU A 59 -13.57 -16.31 -2.21
C GLU A 59 -12.17 -15.71 -2.43
N ALA A 60 -12.07 -14.56 -3.10
CA ALA A 60 -10.80 -13.87 -3.32
C ALA A 60 -10.14 -13.44 -1.99
N GLN A 61 -10.92 -12.93 -1.02
CA GLN A 61 -10.41 -12.58 0.30
C GLN A 61 -9.86 -13.81 1.05
N GLN A 62 -10.58 -14.92 1.02
CA GLN A 62 -10.15 -16.18 1.65
C GLN A 62 -8.88 -16.73 0.98
N ALA A 63 -8.82 -16.72 -0.35
CA ALA A 63 -7.65 -17.18 -1.09
C ALA A 63 -6.40 -16.32 -0.81
N MET A 64 -6.56 -15.00 -0.70
CA MET A 64 -5.47 -14.08 -0.33
C MET A 64 -5.00 -14.30 1.11
N ALA A 65 -5.91 -14.52 2.05
CA ALA A 65 -5.55 -14.84 3.44
C ALA A 65 -4.77 -16.15 3.52
N ASN A 66 -5.24 -17.18 2.81
CA ASN A 66 -4.54 -18.47 2.72
C ASN A 66 -3.15 -18.31 2.08
N LEU A 67 -3.02 -17.54 1.00
CA LEU A 67 -1.72 -17.25 0.38
C LEU A 67 -0.74 -16.61 1.36
N GLN A 68 -1.19 -15.64 2.17
CA GLN A 68 -0.35 -15.01 3.18
C GLN A 68 0.11 -16.00 4.25
N GLN A 69 -0.78 -16.86 4.74
CA GLN A 69 -0.46 -17.90 5.72
C GLN A 69 0.55 -18.91 5.17
N VAL A 70 0.33 -19.41 3.95
CA VAL A 70 1.23 -20.37 3.30
C VAL A 70 2.60 -19.75 3.06
N ARG A 71 2.68 -18.51 2.58
CA ARG A 71 3.96 -17.80 2.40
C ARG A 71 4.70 -17.61 3.72
N ALA A 72 3.99 -17.20 4.79
CA ALA A 72 4.60 -17.02 6.09
C ALA A 72 5.21 -18.33 6.62
N LYS A 73 4.45 -19.43 6.53
CA LYS A 73 4.93 -20.75 6.96
C LYS A 73 6.10 -21.25 6.11
N ALA A 74 5.97 -21.22 4.78
CA ALA A 74 7.05 -21.64 3.88
C ALA A 74 8.32 -20.81 4.11
N PHE A 75 8.19 -19.49 4.30
CA PHE A 75 9.34 -18.65 4.61
C PHE A 75 9.97 -19.01 5.96
N GLN A 76 9.19 -19.32 7.00
CA GLN A 76 9.74 -19.77 8.29
C GLN A 76 10.51 -21.08 8.15
N ASP A 77 9.94 -22.06 7.44
CA ASP A 77 10.57 -23.36 7.23
C ASP A 77 11.87 -23.23 6.41
N ILE A 78 11.84 -22.43 5.34
CA ILE A 78 13.03 -22.11 4.52
C ILE A 78 14.08 -21.35 5.34
N ALA A 79 13.68 -20.34 6.11
CA ALA A 79 14.58 -19.56 6.94
C ALA A 79 15.27 -20.42 8.01
N ALA A 80 14.53 -21.34 8.65
CA ALA A 80 15.08 -22.31 9.58
C ALA A 80 16.08 -23.25 8.90
N LYS A 81 15.73 -23.78 7.72
CA LYS A 81 16.61 -24.66 6.92
C LYS A 81 17.90 -23.96 6.48
N LEU A 82 17.80 -22.70 6.09
CA LEU A 82 18.96 -21.88 5.67
C LEU A 82 19.79 -21.35 6.84
N GLY A 83 19.35 -21.55 8.10
CA GLY A 83 20.08 -21.07 9.26
C GLY A 83 20.01 -19.56 9.49
N ILE A 84 19.02 -18.87 8.90
CA ILE A 84 18.81 -17.43 9.09
C ILE A 84 18.73 -17.05 10.58
N PRO A 85 17.99 -17.78 11.46
CA PRO A 85 17.93 -17.44 12.87
C PRO A 85 19.31 -17.49 13.56
N LYS A 86 20.18 -18.42 13.15
CA LYS A 86 21.53 -18.54 13.69
C LYS A 86 22.38 -17.34 13.28
N VAL A 87 22.43 -17.03 11.98
CA VAL A 87 23.23 -15.88 11.48
C VAL A 87 22.71 -14.56 12.06
N GLN A 88 21.40 -14.45 12.29
CA GLN A 88 20.82 -13.29 12.97
C GLN A 88 21.28 -13.20 14.44
N ALA A 89 21.36 -14.34 15.15
CA ALA A 89 21.92 -14.38 16.50
C ALA A 89 23.41 -14.01 16.51
N ASP A 90 24.19 -14.53 15.57
CA ASP A 90 25.62 -14.22 15.41
C ASP A 90 25.85 -12.73 15.11
N LEU A 91 25.03 -12.13 14.24
CA LEU A 91 25.05 -10.70 13.94
C LEU A 91 24.73 -9.86 15.19
N ASN A 92 23.72 -10.25 15.97
CA ASN A 92 23.35 -9.54 17.19
C ASN A 92 24.45 -9.66 18.25
N ALA A 93 25.06 -10.84 18.39
CA ALA A 93 26.18 -11.07 19.30
C ALA A 93 27.41 -10.23 18.91
N ALA A 94 27.78 -10.21 17.62
CA ALA A 94 28.89 -9.41 17.12
C ALA A 94 28.66 -7.90 17.33
N ARG A 95 27.43 -7.40 17.15
CA ARG A 95 27.06 -6.01 17.47
C ARG A 95 27.22 -5.71 18.96
N ALA A 96 26.67 -6.56 19.82
CA ALA A 96 26.75 -6.39 21.25
C ALA A 96 28.20 -6.38 21.74
N GLU A 97 29.05 -7.24 21.18
CA GLU A 97 30.47 -7.30 21.52
C GLU A 97 31.24 -6.06 21.04
N ALA A 98 31.01 -5.60 19.81
CA ALA A 98 31.63 -4.36 19.32
C ALA A 98 31.21 -3.14 20.18
N ASP A 99 29.95 -3.06 20.58
CA ASP A 99 29.45 -2.00 21.46
C ASP A 99 30.07 -2.08 22.86
N ARG A 100 30.21 -3.29 23.42
CA ARG A 100 30.85 -3.53 24.72
C ARG A 100 32.30 -3.07 24.70
N LEU A 101 33.08 -3.56 23.73
CA LEU A 101 34.50 -3.22 23.56
C LEU A 101 34.69 -1.72 23.35
N SER A 102 33.87 -1.08 22.51
CA SER A 102 33.96 0.37 22.27
C SER A 102 33.71 1.18 23.54
N LYS A 103 32.72 0.79 24.36
CA LYS A 103 32.43 1.46 25.64
C LYS A 103 33.55 1.26 26.66
N GLU A 104 34.06 0.05 26.80
CA GLU A 104 35.17 -0.27 27.71
C GLU A 104 36.43 0.50 27.33
N LEU A 105 36.78 0.52 26.05
CA LEU A 105 37.95 1.24 25.54
C LEU A 105 37.81 2.75 25.70
N THR A 106 36.61 3.29 25.47
CA THR A 106 36.33 4.71 25.71
C THR A 106 36.50 5.05 27.19
N LYS A 107 35.99 4.21 28.09
CA LYS A 107 36.15 4.39 29.54
C LYS A 107 37.62 4.33 29.94
N ALA A 108 38.33 3.28 29.53
CA ALA A 108 39.76 3.12 29.83
C ALA A 108 40.59 4.29 29.29
N THR A 109 40.26 4.82 28.11
CA THR A 109 40.95 5.99 27.54
C THR A 109 40.68 7.24 28.39
N LYS A 110 39.44 7.43 28.86
CA LYS A 110 39.11 8.57 29.74
C LYS A 110 39.85 8.52 31.07
N ASP A 111 40.14 7.33 31.58
CA ASP A 111 40.86 7.15 32.84
C ASP A 111 42.39 7.35 32.69
N GLN A 112 42.91 7.48 31.46
CA GLN A 112 44.35 7.71 31.20
C GLN A 112 44.77 9.15 31.47
N ALA A 113 46.01 9.31 31.96
CA ALA A 113 46.60 10.63 32.25
C ALA A 113 46.64 11.55 31.02
N ASP A 114 46.98 11.01 29.84
CA ASP A 114 47.04 11.77 28.59
C ASP A 114 45.68 12.37 28.22
N TYR A 115 44.58 11.62 28.45
CA TYR A 115 43.24 12.13 28.22
C TYR A 115 42.89 13.23 29.22
N GLN A 116 43.19 13.03 30.51
CA GLN A 116 42.97 14.05 31.54
C GLN A 116 43.77 15.33 31.25
N GLN A 117 44.98 15.20 30.72
CA GLN A 117 45.77 16.33 30.28
C GLN A 117 45.14 17.02 29.06
N ALA A 118 44.74 16.26 28.04
CA ALA A 118 44.06 16.81 26.87
C ALA A 118 42.76 17.54 27.23
N VAL A 119 42.02 17.07 28.24
CA VAL A 119 40.83 17.76 28.75
C VAL A 119 41.21 19.11 29.36
N LYS A 120 42.23 19.16 30.22
CA LYS A 120 42.73 20.43 30.80
C LYS A 120 43.22 21.39 29.72
N ASP A 121 43.94 20.89 28.72
CA ASP A 121 44.43 21.69 27.60
C ASP A 121 43.27 22.23 26.76
N ALA A 122 42.22 21.42 26.55
CA ALA A 122 41.00 21.84 25.86
C ALA A 122 40.24 22.91 26.63
N ASP A 123 40.11 22.80 27.96
CA ASP A 123 39.49 23.81 28.80
C ASP A 123 40.29 25.13 28.76
N ALA A 124 41.62 25.07 28.89
CA ALA A 124 42.48 26.23 28.74
C ALA A 124 42.40 26.86 27.33
N ALA A 125 42.28 26.03 26.30
CA ALA A 125 42.11 26.49 24.92
C ALA A 125 40.75 27.17 24.71
N ARG A 126 39.68 26.72 25.37
CA ARG A 126 38.35 27.35 25.32
C ARG A 126 38.39 28.77 25.90
N GLU A 127 39.04 28.96 27.04
CA GLU A 127 39.22 30.29 27.63
C GLU A 127 40.04 31.21 26.73
N LYS A 128 41.15 30.71 26.16
CA LYS A 128 41.96 31.47 25.20
C LYS A 128 41.18 31.83 23.93
N LEU A 129 40.30 30.93 23.46
CA LEU A 129 39.49 31.18 22.26
C LEU A 129 38.54 32.36 22.47
N ASN A 130 37.96 32.48 23.67
CA ASN A 130 37.15 33.64 24.05
C ASN A 130 37.99 34.92 24.06
N ALA A 131 39.19 34.89 24.65
CA ALA A 131 40.10 36.04 24.66
C ALA A 131 40.50 36.48 23.23
N VAL A 132 40.87 35.54 22.35
CA VAL A 132 41.22 35.82 20.94
C VAL A 132 40.05 36.45 20.17
N ARG A 133 38.82 36.05 20.49
CA ARG A 133 37.62 36.63 19.87
C ARG A 133 37.41 38.09 20.27
N GLU A 134 37.72 38.44 21.51
CA GLU A 134 37.51 39.77 22.06
C GLU A 134 38.70 40.73 21.86
N ASP A 135 39.89 40.19 21.57
CA ASP A 135 41.10 40.99 21.38
C ASP A 135 41.07 41.78 20.07
N LYS A 136 40.84 43.09 20.17
CA LYS A 136 40.83 44.02 19.02
C LYS A 136 42.22 44.38 18.50
N SER A 137 43.28 44.01 19.22
CA SER A 137 44.66 44.29 18.81
C SER A 137 45.20 43.30 17.77
N LEU A 138 44.61 42.10 17.69
CA LEU A 138 44.98 41.09 16.70
C LEU A 138 44.45 41.41 15.30
N SER A 139 45.31 41.25 14.29
CA SER A 139 44.86 41.25 12.89
C SER A 139 43.92 40.07 12.61
N GLU A 140 43.11 40.17 11.55
CA GLU A 140 42.19 39.10 11.16
C GLU A 140 42.92 37.79 10.84
N VAL A 141 44.08 37.88 10.20
CA VAL A 141 44.92 36.73 9.85
C VAL A 141 45.45 36.03 11.11
N GLU A 142 45.96 36.78 12.08
CA GLU A 142 46.45 36.23 13.36
C GLU A 142 45.32 35.61 14.18
N ARG A 143 44.18 36.30 14.27
CA ARG A 143 42.98 35.81 14.96
C ARG A 143 42.52 34.48 14.38
N ARG A 144 42.47 34.36 13.04
CA ARG A 144 42.10 33.11 12.36
C ARG A 144 43.10 31.99 12.64
N LYS A 145 44.40 32.27 12.55
CA LYS A 145 45.45 31.28 12.84
C LYS A 145 45.35 30.75 14.28
N GLN A 146 45.25 31.65 15.26
CA GLN A 146 45.12 31.26 16.67
C GLN A 146 43.82 30.49 16.93
N THR A 147 42.71 30.90 16.30
CA THR A 147 41.44 30.17 16.37
C THR A 147 41.57 28.73 15.85
N GLU A 148 42.29 28.53 14.73
CA GLU A 148 42.52 27.20 14.17
C GLU A 148 43.37 26.31 15.09
N GLU A 149 44.47 26.86 15.63
CA GLU A 149 45.35 26.15 16.56
C GLU A 149 44.61 25.73 17.84
N LEU A 150 43.84 26.65 18.44
CA LEU A 150 43.02 26.36 19.62
C LEU A 150 41.91 25.35 19.31
N SER A 151 41.31 25.41 18.11
CA SER A 151 40.30 24.43 17.67
C SER A 151 40.87 23.02 17.48
N LYS A 152 42.17 22.87 17.20
CA LYS A 152 42.85 21.56 17.21
C LYS A 152 42.99 21.05 18.63
N ILE A 153 43.43 21.88 19.58
CA ILE A 153 43.56 21.51 20.99
C ILE A 153 42.19 21.10 21.58
N LEU A 154 41.12 21.84 21.26
CA LEU A 154 39.76 21.54 21.69
C LEU A 154 39.26 20.16 21.25
N ARG A 155 39.77 19.63 20.12
CA ARG A 155 39.42 18.30 19.62
C ARG A 155 40.27 17.18 20.22
N GLY A 156 41.38 17.52 20.88
CA GLY A 156 42.36 16.58 21.43
C GLY A 156 41.77 15.41 22.22
N PRO A 157 40.86 15.64 23.20
CA PRO A 157 40.22 14.53 23.93
C PRO A 157 39.46 13.56 23.03
N THR A 158 38.71 14.07 22.05
CA THR A 158 37.95 13.25 21.10
C THR A 158 38.87 12.50 20.15
N ASP A 159 39.92 13.16 19.66
CA ASP A 159 40.91 12.55 18.75
C ASP A 159 41.65 11.41 19.44
N LEU A 160 41.99 11.54 20.73
CA LEU A 160 42.58 10.45 21.52
C LEU A 160 41.66 9.23 21.62
N ILE A 161 40.39 9.42 21.97
CA ILE A 161 39.41 8.32 22.01
C ILE A 161 39.31 7.66 20.63
N ARG A 162 39.21 8.47 19.57
CA ARG A 162 39.12 7.98 18.20
C ARG A 162 40.34 7.15 17.81
N THR A 163 41.57 7.64 18.05
CA THR A 163 42.79 6.91 17.74
C THR A 163 42.87 5.58 18.48
N LYS A 164 42.47 5.53 19.76
CA LYS A 164 42.41 4.28 20.52
C LYS A 164 41.38 3.32 19.93
N VAL A 165 40.16 3.81 19.69
CA VAL A 165 39.05 3.03 19.09
C VAL A 165 39.40 2.50 17.71
N ASP A 166 40.03 3.31 16.86
CA ASP A 166 40.39 2.92 15.50
C ASP A 166 41.58 1.95 15.49
N GLY A 167 42.50 2.06 16.45
CA GLY A 167 43.68 1.20 16.58
C GLY A 167 43.45 -0.12 17.34
N ASP A 168 42.30 -0.30 18.00
CA ASP A 168 42.05 -1.48 18.84
C ASP A 168 41.73 -2.73 18.02
N THR A 169 42.62 -3.72 18.05
CA THR A 169 42.50 -4.94 17.24
C THR A 169 41.24 -5.73 17.57
N ALA A 170 40.89 -5.87 18.85
CA ALA A 170 39.71 -6.64 19.26
C ALA A 170 38.41 -6.01 18.75
N LEU A 171 38.29 -4.68 18.84
CA LEU A 171 37.14 -3.95 18.29
C LEU A 171 37.09 -4.04 16.76
N GLN A 172 38.23 -3.99 16.07
CA GLN A 172 38.27 -4.18 14.62
C GLN A 172 37.84 -5.60 14.21
N GLU A 173 38.26 -6.61 14.96
CA GLU A 173 37.82 -8.00 14.75
C GLU A 173 36.31 -8.16 14.99
N ALA A 174 35.78 -7.59 16.07
CA ALA A 174 34.34 -7.60 16.36
C ALA A 174 33.52 -6.89 15.26
N ARG A 175 34.00 -5.74 14.77
CA ARG A 175 33.38 -5.02 13.63
C ARG A 175 33.44 -5.86 12.36
N LYS A 176 34.56 -6.51 12.07
CA LYS A 176 34.69 -7.41 10.92
C LYS A 176 33.70 -8.58 11.03
N ALA A 177 33.60 -9.22 12.19
CA ALA A 177 32.64 -10.29 12.43
C ALA A 177 31.20 -9.81 12.20
N MET A 178 30.85 -8.61 12.67
CA MET A 178 29.56 -7.99 12.42
C MET A 178 29.29 -7.80 10.91
N TYR A 179 30.24 -7.26 10.15
CA TYR A 179 30.08 -7.09 8.70
C TYR A 179 29.96 -8.41 7.96
N THR A 180 30.75 -9.42 8.35
CA THR A 180 30.66 -10.77 7.79
C THR A 180 29.28 -11.39 8.05
N ALA A 181 28.80 -11.37 9.29
CA ALA A 181 27.47 -11.88 9.64
C ALA A 181 26.35 -11.11 8.92
N GLN A 182 26.49 -9.80 8.74
CA GLN A 182 25.53 -8.99 7.98
C GLN A 182 25.50 -9.36 6.50
N ALA A 183 26.66 -9.58 5.88
CA ALA A 183 26.75 -10.00 4.49
C ALA A 183 26.14 -11.40 4.30
N GLU A 184 26.44 -12.33 5.21
CA GLU A 184 25.88 -13.67 5.21
C GLU A 184 24.36 -13.64 5.38
N PHE A 185 23.84 -12.89 6.35
CA PHE A 185 22.40 -12.71 6.57
C PHE A 185 21.71 -12.21 5.30
N THR A 186 22.30 -11.22 4.63
CA THR A 186 21.75 -10.64 3.38
C THR A 186 21.74 -11.67 2.25
N ASN A 187 22.78 -12.49 2.14
CA ASN A 187 22.85 -13.57 1.16
C ASN A 187 21.76 -14.63 1.44
N LEU A 188 21.63 -15.06 2.70
CA LEU A 188 20.63 -16.05 3.09
C LEU A 188 19.20 -15.53 2.89
N GLN A 189 18.92 -14.25 3.15
CA GLN A 189 17.61 -13.67 2.84
C GLN A 189 17.28 -13.72 1.34
N ARG A 190 18.27 -13.47 0.48
CA ARG A 190 18.11 -13.59 -0.97
C ARG A 190 17.83 -15.04 -1.39
N GLN A 191 18.58 -15.98 -0.84
CA GLN A 191 18.37 -17.42 -1.07
C GLN A 191 16.98 -17.86 -0.59
N ALA A 192 16.56 -17.44 0.60
CA ALA A 192 15.24 -17.74 1.13
C ALA A 192 14.12 -17.24 0.22
N THR A 193 14.28 -16.03 -0.34
CA THR A 193 13.31 -15.47 -1.28
C THR A 193 13.28 -16.27 -2.58
N ALA A 194 14.44 -16.67 -3.11
CA ALA A 194 14.52 -17.48 -4.33
C ALA A 194 13.91 -18.87 -4.15
N GLU A 195 14.11 -19.50 -3.00
CA GLU A 195 13.50 -20.80 -2.66
C GLU A 195 12.00 -20.67 -2.42
N LEU A 196 11.54 -19.59 -1.77
CA LEU A 196 10.11 -19.33 -1.55
C LEU A 196 9.34 -19.20 -2.87
N GLN A 197 9.97 -18.65 -3.92
CA GLN A 197 9.37 -18.56 -5.25
C GLN A 197 9.21 -19.90 -5.95
N LYS A 198 9.99 -20.91 -5.54
CA LYS A 198 9.93 -22.28 -6.08
C LYS A 198 9.11 -23.21 -5.20
N ASP A 199 8.63 -22.74 -4.05
CA ASP A 199 7.84 -23.55 -3.13
C ASP A 199 6.50 -23.92 -3.78
N ASP A 200 6.22 -25.22 -3.87
CA ASP A 200 5.02 -25.75 -4.54
C ASP A 200 3.73 -25.28 -3.85
N SER A 201 3.74 -25.18 -2.52
CA SER A 201 2.57 -24.74 -1.75
C SER A 201 2.28 -23.26 -2.00
N VAL A 202 3.33 -22.42 -2.03
CA VAL A 202 3.21 -20.99 -2.38
C VAL A 202 2.75 -20.82 -3.82
N THR A 203 3.27 -21.63 -4.74
CA THR A 203 2.88 -21.61 -6.16
C THR A 203 1.40 -21.97 -6.33
N ALA A 204 0.96 -23.06 -5.70
CA ALA A 204 -0.44 -23.50 -5.73
C ALA A 204 -1.39 -22.47 -5.08
N ALA A 205 -1.01 -21.90 -3.93
CA ALA A 205 -1.79 -20.85 -3.27
C ALA A 205 -1.85 -19.57 -4.11
N THR A 206 -0.77 -19.22 -4.82
CA THR A 206 -0.73 -18.06 -5.73
C THR A 206 -1.66 -18.28 -6.92
N ALA A 207 -1.67 -19.48 -7.51
CA ALA A 207 -2.58 -19.84 -8.59
C ALA A 207 -4.05 -19.77 -8.14
N THR A 208 -4.35 -20.26 -6.93
CA THR A 208 -5.70 -20.20 -6.34
C THR A 208 -6.16 -18.76 -6.11
N ALA A 209 -5.28 -17.91 -5.54
CA ALA A 209 -5.58 -16.50 -5.34
C ALA A 209 -5.83 -15.75 -6.66
N LYS A 210 -5.04 -16.06 -7.70
CA LYS A 210 -5.25 -15.51 -9.03
C LYS A 210 -6.59 -15.94 -9.63
N ALA A 211 -6.92 -17.23 -9.59
CA ALA A 211 -8.19 -17.74 -10.09
C ALA A 211 -9.39 -17.10 -9.39
N ALA A 212 -9.32 -16.90 -8.06
CA ALA A 212 -10.37 -16.22 -7.31
C ALA A 212 -10.49 -14.73 -7.67
N GLN A 213 -9.37 -14.06 -7.95
CA GLN A 213 -9.38 -12.67 -8.44
C GLN A 213 -9.97 -12.57 -9.86
N ASP A 214 -9.65 -13.51 -10.74
CA ASP A 214 -10.21 -13.57 -12.10
C ASP A 214 -11.74 -13.72 -12.05
N LYS A 215 -12.28 -14.53 -11.12
CA LYS A 215 -13.74 -14.62 -10.88
C LYS A 215 -14.36 -13.27 -10.52
N VAL A 216 -13.70 -12.45 -9.69
CA VAL A 216 -14.17 -11.10 -9.34
C VAL A 216 -14.21 -10.21 -10.58
N VAL A 217 -13.20 -10.29 -11.44
CA VAL A 217 -13.17 -9.53 -12.71
C VAL A 217 -14.33 -9.96 -13.61
N THR A 218 -14.50 -11.26 -13.83
CA THR A 218 -15.60 -11.81 -14.64
C THR A 218 -16.97 -11.39 -14.12
N ALA A 219 -17.20 -11.49 -12.81
CA ALA A 219 -18.48 -11.10 -12.19
C ALA A 219 -18.76 -9.60 -12.34
N ASN A 220 -17.74 -8.74 -12.22
CA ASN A 220 -17.88 -7.30 -12.46
C ASN A 220 -18.20 -6.99 -13.94
N THR A 221 -17.57 -7.69 -14.89
CA THR A 221 -17.89 -7.52 -16.31
C THR A 221 -19.34 -7.92 -16.61
N ALA A 222 -19.81 -9.03 -16.03
CA ALA A 222 -21.20 -9.46 -16.17
C ALA A 222 -22.20 -8.42 -15.64
N LEU A 223 -21.94 -7.88 -14.44
CA LEU A 223 -22.77 -6.81 -13.85
C LEU A 223 -22.82 -5.56 -14.75
N GLN A 224 -21.67 -5.13 -15.31
CA GLN A 224 -21.62 -3.98 -16.21
C GLN A 224 -22.43 -4.21 -17.49
N GLN A 225 -22.31 -5.39 -18.10
CA GLN A 225 -23.12 -5.76 -19.28
C GLN A 225 -24.62 -5.75 -18.93
N GLN A 226 -24.97 -6.23 -17.75
CA GLN A 226 -26.36 -6.27 -17.30
C GLN A 226 -26.94 -4.87 -17.04
N GLN A 227 -26.15 -3.96 -16.47
CA GLN A 227 -26.53 -2.55 -16.33
C GLN A 227 -26.78 -1.90 -17.70
N GLN A 228 -25.90 -2.13 -18.68
CA GLN A 228 -26.09 -1.61 -20.04
C GLN A 228 -27.37 -2.16 -20.69
N ALA A 229 -27.66 -3.45 -20.50
CA ALA A 229 -28.88 -4.06 -21.02
C ALA A 229 -30.14 -3.40 -20.41
N ILE A 230 -30.15 -3.14 -19.10
CA ILE A 230 -31.25 -2.43 -18.44
C ILE A 230 -31.46 -1.04 -19.06
N TYR A 231 -30.39 -0.26 -19.26
CA TYR A 231 -30.49 1.07 -19.89
C TYR A 231 -31.04 1.00 -21.32
N ALA A 232 -30.60 0.00 -22.10
CA ALA A 232 -31.08 -0.18 -23.47
C ALA A 232 -32.58 -0.54 -23.49
N GLU A 233 -33.05 -1.43 -22.61
CA GLU A 233 -34.47 -1.80 -22.51
C GLU A 233 -35.33 -0.65 -21.99
N GLN A 234 -34.82 0.16 -21.04
CA GLN A 234 -35.50 1.39 -20.60
C GLN A 234 -35.67 2.39 -21.74
N ALA A 235 -34.66 2.56 -22.59
CA ALA A 235 -34.74 3.42 -23.77
C ALA A 235 -35.79 2.93 -24.78
N LYS A 236 -35.86 1.62 -25.04
CA LYS A 236 -36.89 1.01 -25.91
C LYS A 236 -38.29 1.23 -25.33
N LEU A 237 -38.47 1.01 -24.04
CA LEU A 237 -39.75 1.24 -23.36
C LEU A 237 -40.20 2.70 -23.51
N ALA A 238 -39.30 3.67 -23.29
CA ALA A 238 -39.60 5.09 -23.45
C ALA A 238 -40.01 5.45 -24.89
N GLN A 239 -39.32 4.89 -25.89
CA GLN A 239 -39.68 5.06 -27.31
C GLN A 239 -41.05 4.46 -27.63
N ALA A 240 -41.33 3.24 -27.15
CA ALA A 240 -42.61 2.57 -27.35
C ALA A 240 -43.77 3.39 -26.75
N GLN A 241 -43.58 3.95 -25.56
CA GLN A 241 -44.54 4.83 -24.91
C GLN A 241 -44.77 6.13 -25.70
N GLN A 242 -43.71 6.78 -26.20
CA GLN A 242 -43.86 7.97 -27.06
C GLN A 242 -44.64 7.67 -28.33
N GLN A 243 -44.34 6.57 -29.02
CA GLN A 243 -45.07 6.17 -30.22
C GLN A 243 -46.54 5.89 -29.92
N GLN A 244 -46.84 5.30 -28.76
CA GLN A 244 -48.22 5.09 -28.34
C GLN A 244 -48.97 6.41 -28.14
N GLN A 245 -48.36 7.39 -27.46
CA GLN A 245 -48.97 8.72 -27.26
C GLN A 245 -49.20 9.44 -28.60
N GLN A 246 -48.23 9.39 -29.52
CA GLN A 246 -48.39 9.99 -30.85
C GLN A 246 -49.52 9.34 -31.66
N LYS A 247 -49.66 8.00 -31.61
CA LYS A 247 -50.76 7.30 -32.27
C LYS A 247 -52.12 7.68 -31.67
N GLN A 248 -52.22 7.78 -30.34
CA GLN A 248 -53.45 8.22 -29.68
C GLN A 248 -53.82 9.64 -30.10
N TYR A 249 -52.86 10.56 -30.14
CA TYR A 249 -53.07 11.94 -30.61
C TYR A 249 -53.55 11.97 -32.08
N GLN A 250 -52.95 11.20 -32.97
CA GLN A 250 -53.40 11.14 -34.37
C GLN A 250 -54.82 10.57 -34.52
N GLN A 251 -55.19 9.58 -33.70
CA GLN A 251 -56.54 9.00 -33.71
C GLN A 251 -57.60 9.98 -33.21
N THR A 252 -57.34 10.72 -32.12
CA THR A 252 -58.26 11.73 -31.60
C THR A 252 -58.43 12.90 -32.58
N HIS A 253 -57.35 13.36 -33.22
CA HIS A 253 -57.41 14.43 -34.21
C HIS A 253 -58.15 14.02 -35.49
N ARG A 254 -57.96 12.79 -35.99
CA ARG A 254 -58.71 12.26 -37.14
C ARG A 254 -60.21 12.11 -36.84
N ALA A 255 -60.56 11.62 -35.65
CA ALA A 255 -61.95 11.52 -35.22
C ALA A 255 -62.62 12.90 -35.12
N GLY A 256 -61.92 13.91 -34.58
CA GLY A 256 -62.44 15.28 -34.48
C GLY A 256 -62.61 15.99 -35.84
N THR A 257 -61.76 15.71 -36.83
CA THR A 257 -61.92 16.27 -38.19
C THR A 257 -63.03 15.59 -38.98
N ALA A 258 -63.30 14.31 -38.75
CA ALA A 258 -64.42 13.60 -39.35
C ALA A 258 -65.79 14.09 -38.83
N MET A 259 -65.87 14.49 -37.55
CA MET A 259 -67.11 15.04 -36.97
C MET A 259 -67.45 16.46 -37.47
N LYS A 260 -66.46 17.27 -37.87
CA LYS A 260 -66.71 18.62 -38.41
C LYS A 260 -67.16 18.63 -39.89
N LYS A 261 -67.18 17.47 -40.55
CA LYS A 261 -67.59 17.32 -41.96
C LYS A 261 -68.96 16.66 -42.15
N LYS A 262 -69.72 16.48 -41.07
CA LYS A 262 -71.14 16.10 -41.09
C LYS A 262 -71.97 17.26 -40.58
#